data_AF-A0A7J3U7M2-F1
#
_entry.id   AF-A0A7J3U7M2-F1
#
_cell.length_a   1.000
_cell.length_b   1.000
_cell.length_c   1.000
_cell.angle_alpha   90.00
_cell.angle_beta   90.00
_cell.angle_gamma   90.00
#
_symmetry.space_group_name_H-M   'P 1'
#
loop_
_entity.id
_entity.type
_entity.pdbx_description
1 polymer ?
#
loop_
_entity_poly.entity_id
_entity_poly.type
_entity_poly.pdbx_seq_one_letter_code
_entity_poly.pdbx_strand_id
1 'polypeptide(L)'
;MIVEESFGDEISVKGDWYTLKKDSSVVVLRRIKIRKKPFVYAFIGGMWYSKSDFSFERNISLPYPFSTYYTFKILDKKCNGVVCRSLLYVKTPVIVVQFKDECVAVGFTPFVEIKGEEVFPFVSLDEEKDGYVVTFYLFKEFEVKEKEPAWLGVGKKKRVVVDVKPGDVFRFSVNVKQGRDWREMVLSYVKEKTLENVEVAQAEEVFEKGKKALWRSYDNVTGSFLQLPWRDTPGFTFVNSSYSLLTYEAVRLHYFTRWFRESGDEVFRLWAEKLRNLFVNPRLYKKDLRYGEGVVWYNMTNLARNGLQGFFYMDCGYSGYPGGQASTAFHLLQYLKYEDDEEINGLVKLSLEYILSTQKENGSWPMALHQEGFFRFRPEKLEEYESFSGTSECVRALISGYERFKEERFKKAALKGLEYLEI
;
A
#
# COMPACT_ATOMS: atom_id res chain seq x y z
N MET A 1 28.13 10.41 17.49
CA MET A 1 27.34 10.51 16.25
C MET A 1 28.19 9.93 15.14
N ILE A 2 27.78 8.80 14.56
CA ILE A 2 28.59 8.08 13.56
C ILE A 2 27.98 8.29 12.17
N VAL A 3 27.86 9.57 11.81
CA VAL A 3 27.33 10.00 10.53
C VAL A 3 28.19 11.17 10.07
N GLU A 4 28.75 11.07 8.88
CA GLU A 4 29.45 12.17 8.22
C GLU A 4 28.54 12.72 7.13
N GLU A 5 28.48 14.04 7.04
CA GLU A 5 27.65 14.73 6.06
C GLU A 5 28.50 15.61 5.17
N SER A 6 28.18 15.59 3.88
CA SER A 6 28.79 16.48 2.90
C SER A 6 27.78 16.94 1.86
N PHE A 7 28.13 18.00 1.14
CA PHE A 7 27.30 18.67 0.15
C PHE A 7 28.06 18.76 -1.17
N GLY A 8 27.34 18.85 -2.28
CA GLY A 8 27.97 19.07 -3.59
C GLY A 8 28.63 20.44 -3.71
N ASP A 9 29.68 20.53 -4.52
CA ASP A 9 30.37 21.80 -4.82
C ASP A 9 29.48 22.78 -5.62
N GLU A 10 28.36 22.28 -6.16
CA GLU A 10 27.39 23.05 -6.92
C GLU A 10 26.52 23.95 -6.04
N ILE A 11 26.50 23.75 -4.71
CA ILE A 11 25.58 24.43 -3.79
C ILE A 11 26.27 25.15 -2.63
N SER A 12 25.59 26.15 -2.07
CA SER A 12 25.80 26.60 -0.69
C SER A 12 24.58 26.26 0.14
N VAL A 13 24.82 25.92 1.41
CA VAL A 13 23.78 25.49 2.34
C VAL A 13 23.81 26.37 3.58
N LYS A 14 22.65 26.87 3.99
CA LYS A 14 22.45 27.60 5.25
C LYS A 14 21.20 27.03 5.94
N GLY A 15 21.41 26.12 6.88
CA GLY A 15 20.30 25.31 7.44
C GLY A 15 19.69 24.43 6.35
N ASP A 16 18.36 24.50 6.19
CA ASP A 16 17.63 23.77 5.14
C ASP A 16 17.58 24.49 3.79
N TRP A 17 18.21 25.67 3.66
CA TRP A 17 18.17 26.49 2.44
C TRP A 17 19.40 26.25 1.58
N TYR A 18 19.15 25.95 0.30
CA TYR A 18 20.13 25.61 -0.71
C TYR A 18 20.15 26.70 -1.76
N THR A 19 21.34 27.19 -2.11
CA THR A 19 21.54 28.14 -3.21
C THR A 19 22.43 27.50 -4.26
N LEU A 20 21.96 27.45 -5.51
CA LEU A 20 22.75 26.91 -6.60
C LEU A 20 23.88 27.89 -6.97
N LYS A 21 25.13 27.45 -6.93
CA LYS A 21 26.32 28.25 -7.29
C LYS A 21 26.76 28.09 -8.72
N LYS A 22 26.64 26.86 -9.25
CA LYS A 22 27.18 26.47 -10.55
C LYS A 22 26.09 25.84 -11.41
N ASP A 23 26.18 26.06 -12.71
CA ASP A 23 25.33 25.35 -13.66
C ASP A 23 25.86 23.93 -13.85
N SER A 24 25.10 22.93 -13.40
CA SER A 24 25.45 21.50 -13.51
C SER A 24 24.21 20.68 -13.83
N SER A 25 24.33 19.68 -14.70
CA SER A 25 23.21 18.79 -15.05
C SER A 25 22.74 17.92 -13.87
N VAL A 26 23.62 17.70 -12.89
CA VAL A 26 23.35 16.96 -11.65
C VAL A 26 23.90 17.76 -10.48
N VAL A 27 23.06 17.98 -9.48
CA VAL A 27 23.43 18.69 -8.25
C VAL A 27 23.37 17.71 -7.09
N VAL A 28 24.48 17.51 -6.39
CA VAL A 28 24.48 16.71 -5.16
C VAL A 28 23.93 17.57 -4.03
N LEU A 29 22.70 17.28 -3.61
CA LEU A 29 22.05 18.00 -2.52
C LEU A 29 22.74 17.65 -1.21
N ARG A 30 22.76 16.38 -0.81
CA ARG A 30 23.36 15.98 0.46
C ARG A 30 23.83 14.54 0.37
N ARG A 31 25.01 14.28 0.94
CA ARG A 31 25.58 12.94 1.10
C ARG A 31 25.69 12.64 2.58
N ILE A 32 25.17 11.49 2.98
CA ILE A 32 25.14 11.02 4.36
C ILE A 32 25.85 9.67 4.39
N LYS A 33 26.99 9.63 5.07
CA LYS A 33 27.79 8.43 5.26
C LYS A 33 27.56 7.89 6.66
N ILE A 34 26.94 6.72 6.73
CA ILE A 34 26.72 5.96 7.94
C ILE A 34 27.84 4.94 8.05
N ARG A 35 28.65 4.97 9.12
CA ARG A 35 29.79 4.05 9.25
C ARG A 35 29.36 2.60 9.14
N LYS A 36 30.25 1.81 8.53
CA LYS A 36 30.03 0.38 8.33
C LYS A 36 29.85 -0.35 9.66
N LYS A 37 28.74 -1.07 9.75
CA LYS A 37 28.41 -2.04 10.80
C LYS A 37 27.63 -3.19 10.16
N PRO A 38 27.57 -4.37 10.80
CA PRO A 38 26.69 -5.44 10.36
C PRO A 38 25.24 -4.95 10.38
N PHE A 39 24.70 -4.66 9.21
CA PHE A 39 23.31 -4.22 9.07
C PHE A 39 22.39 -5.44 9.04
N VAL A 40 21.23 -5.29 9.66
CA VAL A 40 20.19 -6.32 9.78
C VAL A 40 19.12 -6.09 8.71
N TYR A 41 18.77 -4.82 8.52
CA TYR A 41 17.68 -4.42 7.64
C TYR A 41 17.82 -2.96 7.26
N ALA A 42 17.37 -2.60 6.07
CA ALA A 42 17.25 -1.22 5.66
C ALA A 42 16.03 -1.03 4.77
N PHE A 43 15.46 0.18 4.80
CA PHE A 43 14.34 0.51 3.94
C PHE A 43 14.23 2.00 3.65
N ILE A 44 13.49 2.31 2.58
CA ILE A 44 12.95 3.65 2.30
C ILE A 44 11.44 3.51 2.26
N GLY A 45 10.74 4.28 3.09
CA GLY A 45 9.31 4.10 3.36
C GLY A 45 8.45 4.01 2.10
N GLY A 46 7.93 2.82 1.81
CA GLY A 46 7.07 2.56 0.63
C GLY A 46 7.80 2.43 -0.71
N MET A 47 9.15 2.48 -0.75
CA MET A 47 9.92 2.45 -1.99
C MET A 47 10.90 1.27 -2.10
N TRP A 48 11.61 0.91 -1.02
CA TRP A 48 12.66 -0.11 -1.07
C TRP A 48 12.87 -0.75 0.30
N TYR A 49 13.18 -2.04 0.33
CA TYR A 49 13.39 -2.82 1.56
C TYR A 49 14.44 -3.91 1.28
N SER A 50 15.46 -4.04 2.13
CA SER A 50 16.47 -5.09 2.00
C SER A 50 17.04 -5.56 3.34
N LYS A 51 17.36 -6.85 3.41
CA LYS A 51 18.05 -7.50 4.53
C LYS A 51 19.50 -7.90 4.20
N SER A 52 19.93 -7.69 2.96
CA SER A 52 21.18 -8.33 2.47
C SER A 52 22.07 -7.47 1.58
N ASP A 53 21.57 -6.37 1.02
CA ASP A 53 22.40 -5.34 0.42
C ASP A 53 21.89 -3.92 0.71
N PHE A 54 22.75 -2.93 0.50
CA PHE A 54 22.40 -1.52 0.56
C PHE A 54 22.53 -0.84 -0.82
N SER A 55 21.74 -1.30 -1.79
CA SER A 55 21.77 -0.81 -3.17
C SER A 55 20.42 -0.95 -3.89
N PHE A 56 20.20 -0.13 -4.92
CA PHE A 56 19.10 -0.28 -5.87
C PHE A 56 19.41 -1.20 -7.06
N GLU A 57 20.66 -1.65 -7.24
CA GLU A 57 21.09 -2.45 -8.41
C GLU A 57 20.49 -3.87 -8.46
N ARG A 58 19.67 -4.28 -7.49
CA ARG A 58 18.91 -5.52 -7.63
C ARG A 58 18.02 -5.47 -8.86
N ASN A 59 18.01 -6.58 -9.60
CA ASN A 59 16.90 -6.95 -10.45
C ASN A 59 15.67 -7.16 -9.55
N ILE A 60 15.01 -6.08 -9.15
CA ILE A 60 13.63 -6.15 -8.70
C ILE A 60 12.85 -6.56 -9.95
N SER A 61 12.78 -7.88 -10.19
CA SER A 61 11.70 -8.45 -10.96
C SER A 61 10.45 -8.20 -10.12
N LEU A 62 9.68 -7.19 -10.48
CA LEU A 62 8.26 -7.14 -10.13
C LEU A 62 7.50 -7.75 -11.31
N PRO A 63 7.39 -9.09 -11.42
CA PRO A 63 6.38 -9.70 -12.28
C PRO A 63 5.07 -9.69 -11.49
N TYR A 64 4.61 -8.50 -11.10
CA TYR A 64 3.29 -8.26 -10.51
C TYR A 64 3.02 -6.76 -10.58
N PRO A 65 1.78 -6.31 -10.83
CA PRO A 65 1.52 -5.45 -11.99
C PRO A 65 1.78 -3.95 -11.74
N PHE A 66 2.56 -3.59 -10.73
CA PHE A 66 2.99 -2.22 -10.49
C PHE A 66 3.87 -1.65 -11.63
N SER A 67 4.51 -2.51 -12.45
CA SER A 67 5.20 -2.07 -13.66
C SER A 67 4.24 -1.62 -14.78
N THR A 68 2.98 -2.07 -14.75
CA THR A 68 1.94 -1.61 -15.68
C THR A 68 1.07 -0.51 -15.10
N TYR A 69 0.91 -0.43 -13.77
CA TYR A 69 -0.02 0.45 -13.04
C TYR A 69 0.58 1.83 -12.76
N TYR A 70 0.61 2.68 -13.77
CA TYR A 70 0.99 4.09 -13.60
C TYR A 70 0.36 4.94 -14.69
N THR A 71 -0.06 6.16 -14.34
CA THR A 71 -0.30 7.23 -15.31
C THR A 71 0.95 8.09 -15.50
N PHE A 72 1.80 8.18 -14.48
CA PHE A 72 3.04 8.94 -14.48
C PHE A 72 4.15 8.16 -13.76
N LYS A 73 5.32 8.04 -14.40
CA LYS A 73 6.49 7.35 -13.85
C LYS A 73 7.78 8.06 -14.23
N ILE A 74 8.52 8.61 -13.26
CA ILE A 74 9.91 9.04 -13.42
C ILE A 74 10.82 7.80 -13.52
N LEU A 75 11.59 7.69 -14.60
CA LEU A 75 12.49 6.55 -14.78
C LEU A 75 13.73 6.68 -13.90
N ASP A 76 14.25 5.55 -13.42
CA ASP A 76 15.51 5.50 -12.68
C ASP A 76 16.64 6.09 -13.56
N LYS A 77 17.55 6.85 -12.93
CA LYS A 77 18.78 7.34 -13.58
C LYS A 77 19.98 6.58 -13.05
N LYS A 78 21.12 6.69 -13.74
CA LYS A 78 22.42 6.31 -13.18
C LYS A 78 23.30 7.55 -13.05
N CYS A 79 23.97 7.69 -11.90
CA CYS A 79 24.99 8.70 -11.67
C CYS A 79 26.24 7.97 -11.14
N ASN A 80 27.37 8.14 -11.83
CA ASN A 80 28.63 7.44 -11.50
C ASN A 80 28.46 5.92 -11.34
N GLY A 81 27.66 5.30 -12.20
CA GLY A 81 27.39 3.86 -12.18
C GLY A 81 26.35 3.41 -11.14
N VAL A 82 25.95 4.26 -10.20
CA VAL A 82 24.96 3.94 -9.15
C VAL A 82 23.55 4.34 -9.62
N VAL A 83 22.59 3.44 -9.42
CA VAL A 83 21.17 3.73 -9.67
C VAL A 83 20.65 4.80 -8.70
N CYS A 84 19.96 5.80 -9.26
CA CYS A 84 19.27 6.87 -8.55
C CYS A 84 17.77 6.75 -8.84
N ARG A 85 16.95 6.76 -7.79
CA ARG A 85 15.49 6.67 -7.88
C ARG A 85 14.82 7.94 -7.38
N SER A 86 13.77 8.39 -8.05
CA SER A 86 13.04 9.60 -7.65
C SER A 86 12.33 9.43 -6.30
N LEU A 87 12.38 10.47 -5.47
CA LEU A 87 11.68 10.54 -4.18
C LEU A 87 10.16 10.60 -4.32
N LEU A 88 9.62 10.82 -5.53
CA LEU A 88 8.18 10.72 -5.83
C LEU A 88 7.58 9.36 -5.36
N TYR A 89 8.39 8.31 -5.35
CA TYR A 89 7.95 6.96 -5.00
C TYR A 89 7.90 6.69 -3.50
N VAL A 90 8.40 7.61 -2.68
CA VAL A 90 8.45 7.45 -1.24
C VAL A 90 7.09 7.79 -0.63
N LYS A 91 6.54 6.87 0.16
CA LYS A 91 5.24 7.02 0.86
C LYS A 91 5.40 7.61 2.26
N THR A 92 6.54 7.33 2.89
CA THR A 92 6.92 7.91 4.18
C THR A 92 8.35 8.40 4.03
N PRO A 93 8.62 9.73 4.09
CA PRO A 93 9.93 10.30 3.75
C PRO A 93 11.00 10.06 4.84
N VAL A 94 11.28 8.79 5.06
CA VAL A 94 12.28 8.28 6.00
C VAL A 94 13.04 7.13 5.35
N ILE A 95 14.36 7.15 5.50
CA ILE A 95 15.26 6.04 5.22
C ILE A 95 15.71 5.47 6.56
N VAL A 96 15.68 4.16 6.71
CA VAL A 96 16.13 3.48 7.92
C VAL A 96 17.25 2.52 7.57
N VAL A 97 18.27 2.50 8.43
CA VAL A 97 19.33 1.48 8.45
C VAL A 97 19.41 0.91 9.85
N GLN A 98 18.94 -0.32 10.01
CA GLN A 98 18.93 -1.08 11.26
C GLN A 98 20.20 -1.92 11.36
N PHE A 99 20.91 -1.79 12.47
CA PHE A 99 21.99 -2.67 12.93
C PHE A 99 21.48 -3.52 14.11
N LYS A 100 22.34 -4.35 14.70
CA LYS A 100 21.94 -5.21 15.81
C LYS A 100 21.41 -4.44 17.03
N ASP A 101 22.13 -3.40 17.46
CA ASP A 101 21.84 -2.67 18.70
C ASP A 101 21.63 -1.16 18.47
N GLU A 102 21.52 -0.74 17.21
CA GLU A 102 21.38 0.66 16.81
C GLU A 102 20.59 0.76 15.50
N CYS A 103 19.84 1.85 15.36
CA CYS A 103 19.14 2.23 14.15
C CYS A 103 19.54 3.65 13.76
N VAL A 104 19.77 3.90 12.48
CA VAL A 104 19.92 5.24 11.91
C VAL A 104 18.72 5.55 11.03
N ALA A 105 18.04 6.66 11.29
CA ALA A 105 16.92 7.14 10.50
C ALA A 105 17.27 8.48 9.86
N VAL A 106 17.03 8.60 8.56
CA VAL A 106 17.20 9.82 7.76
C VAL A 106 15.83 10.27 7.30
N GLY A 107 15.25 11.25 8.00
CA GLY A 107 14.02 11.92 7.59
C GLY A 107 14.31 13.04 6.59
N PHE A 108 13.44 13.25 5.60
CA PHE A 108 13.68 14.25 4.55
C PHE A 108 12.39 14.91 4.02
N THR A 109 12.52 15.96 3.20
CA THR A 109 11.40 16.50 2.42
C THR A 109 11.33 15.80 1.06
N PRO A 110 10.18 15.22 0.63
CA PRO A 110 10.12 14.41 -0.58
C PRO A 110 10.21 15.21 -1.89
N PHE A 111 9.98 16.52 -1.84
CA PHE A 111 10.10 17.44 -2.97
C PHE A 111 10.80 18.74 -2.55
N VAL A 112 11.23 19.52 -3.54
CA VAL A 112 11.67 20.91 -3.37
C VAL A 112 10.77 21.80 -4.23
N GLU A 113 10.53 23.02 -3.77
CA GLU A 113 9.80 24.01 -4.57
C GLU A 113 10.81 24.93 -5.26
N ILE A 114 10.75 24.99 -6.59
CA ILE A 114 11.61 25.86 -7.41
C ILE A 114 10.67 26.66 -8.31
N LYS A 115 10.64 27.99 -8.12
CA LYS A 115 9.78 28.92 -8.90
C LYS A 115 8.29 28.52 -8.90
N GLY A 116 7.79 27.98 -7.78
CA GLY A 116 6.40 27.55 -7.64
C GLY A 116 6.09 26.17 -8.24
N GLU A 117 7.09 25.46 -8.77
CA GLU A 117 6.93 24.07 -9.24
C GLU A 117 7.52 23.08 -8.23
N GLU A 118 6.78 22.01 -7.95
CA GLU A 118 7.26 20.88 -7.15
C GLU A 118 8.20 20.01 -8.00
N VAL A 119 9.44 19.89 -7.54
CA VAL A 119 10.46 19.05 -8.17
C VAL A 119 10.86 17.96 -7.19
N PHE A 120 10.81 16.71 -7.64
CA PHE A 120 11.16 15.54 -6.81
C PHE A 120 12.66 15.23 -6.96
N PRO A 121 13.48 15.38 -5.89
CA PRO A 121 14.86 14.92 -5.91
C PRO A 121 14.95 13.41 -6.14
N PHE A 122 16.16 12.93 -6.37
CA PHE A 122 16.48 11.52 -6.49
C PHE A 122 17.36 11.10 -5.32
N VAL A 123 17.32 9.82 -4.97
CA VAL A 123 18.19 9.23 -3.96
C VAL A 123 18.97 8.06 -4.57
N SER A 124 20.21 7.87 -4.16
CA SER A 124 20.97 6.64 -4.35
C SER A 124 21.34 6.02 -3.00
N LEU A 125 21.51 4.70 -3.03
CA LEU A 125 22.07 3.90 -1.94
C LEU A 125 23.32 3.23 -2.47
N ASP A 126 24.43 3.41 -1.76
CA ASP A 126 25.71 2.81 -2.12
C ASP A 126 26.40 2.22 -0.88
N GLU A 127 27.13 1.14 -1.11
CA GLU A 127 27.80 0.37 -0.08
C GLU A 127 29.32 0.49 -0.26
N GLU A 128 29.94 1.37 0.52
CA GLU A 128 31.38 1.57 0.52
C GLU A 128 32.08 0.65 1.56
N LYS A 129 33.40 0.52 1.43
CA LYS A 129 34.24 -0.29 2.33
C LYS A 129 34.07 0.09 3.81
N ASP A 130 33.88 1.38 4.07
CA ASP A 130 33.85 1.99 5.39
C ASP A 130 32.48 2.58 5.77
N GLY A 131 31.46 2.47 4.91
CA GLY A 131 30.12 2.97 5.23
C GLY A 131 29.01 2.59 4.26
N TYR A 132 27.79 2.89 4.69
CA TYR A 132 26.59 2.94 3.86
C TYR A 132 26.33 4.40 3.52
N VAL A 133 26.16 4.68 2.24
CA VAL A 133 26.06 6.04 1.73
C VAL A 133 24.67 6.27 1.14
N VAL A 134 24.00 7.28 1.67
CA VAL A 134 22.76 7.83 1.10
C VAL A 134 23.12 9.14 0.43
N THR A 135 22.82 9.27 -0.87
CA THR A 135 23.05 10.54 -1.58
C THR A 135 21.76 11.04 -2.21
N PHE A 136 21.43 12.31 -1.96
CA PHE A 136 20.31 13.01 -2.58
C PHE A 136 20.81 13.88 -3.73
N TYR A 137 20.09 13.84 -4.85
CA TYR A 137 20.42 14.56 -6.08
C TYR A 137 19.25 15.37 -6.57
N LEU A 138 19.53 16.52 -7.15
CA LEU A 138 18.61 17.22 -8.05
C LEU A 138 19.14 17.06 -9.48
N PHE A 139 18.41 16.32 -10.31
CA PHE A 139 18.70 16.22 -11.73
C PHE A 139 17.97 17.32 -12.48
N LYS A 140 18.69 18.14 -13.26
CA LYS A 140 18.06 19.15 -14.12
C LYS A 140 17.23 18.54 -15.24
N GLU A 141 17.47 17.27 -15.54
CA GLU A 141 16.78 16.57 -16.61
C GLU A 141 16.58 15.11 -16.26
N PHE A 142 15.40 14.58 -16.57
CA PHE A 142 15.08 13.16 -16.44
C PHE A 142 13.99 12.73 -17.42
N GLU A 143 13.89 11.42 -17.63
CA GLU A 143 12.81 10.83 -18.44
C GLU A 143 11.63 10.48 -17.55
N VAL A 144 10.42 10.81 -18.02
CA VAL A 144 9.17 10.32 -17.48
C VAL A 144 8.48 9.44 -18.51
N LYS A 145 7.69 8.49 -18.03
CA LYS A 145 6.81 7.66 -18.84
C LYS A 145 5.38 7.94 -18.42
N GLU A 146 4.58 8.38 -19.38
CA GLU A 146 3.18 8.80 -19.16
C GLU A 146 2.22 7.88 -19.91
N LYS A 147 1.07 7.62 -19.30
CA LYS A 147 -0.05 6.87 -19.88
C LYS A 147 -1.35 7.57 -19.53
N GLU A 148 -2.28 7.63 -20.48
CA GLU A 148 -3.65 8.08 -20.21
C GLU A 148 -4.38 7.10 -19.28
N PRO A 149 -4.45 5.78 -19.57
CA PRO A 149 -4.98 4.82 -18.61
C PRO A 149 -3.86 4.21 -17.78
N ALA A 150 -4.05 4.13 -16.46
CA ALA A 150 -3.08 3.47 -15.58
C ALA A 150 -2.83 1.99 -15.93
N TRP A 151 -3.76 1.32 -16.63
CA TRP A 151 -3.79 -0.14 -16.75
C TRP A 151 -3.51 -0.68 -18.15
N LEU A 152 -3.75 0.12 -19.19
CA LEU A 152 -3.66 -0.29 -20.59
C LEU A 152 -2.77 0.67 -21.37
N GLY A 153 -2.16 0.16 -22.44
CA GLY A 153 -1.36 0.97 -23.37
C GLY A 153 0.14 1.01 -23.06
N VAL A 154 0.90 1.48 -24.06
CA VAL A 154 2.34 1.69 -23.99
C VAL A 154 2.58 3.13 -23.57
N GLY A 155 3.21 3.34 -22.41
CA GLY A 155 3.49 4.69 -21.95
C GLY A 155 4.49 5.40 -22.86
N LYS A 156 4.21 6.66 -23.19
CA LYS A 156 5.09 7.52 -23.98
C LYS A 156 6.19 8.07 -23.08
N LYS A 157 7.42 8.08 -23.58
CA LYS A 157 8.53 8.74 -22.90
C LYS A 157 8.50 10.24 -23.19
N LYS A 158 8.74 11.04 -22.16
CA LYS A 158 8.89 12.49 -22.25
C LYS A 158 10.11 12.88 -21.44
N ARG A 159 10.92 13.80 -21.98
CA ARG A 159 12.02 14.42 -21.26
C ARG A 159 11.48 15.61 -20.47
N VAL A 160 11.77 15.65 -19.18
CA VAL A 160 11.45 16.78 -18.29
C VAL A 160 12.75 17.52 -18.04
N VAL A 161 12.69 18.86 -18.12
CA VAL A 161 13.81 19.76 -17.81
C VAL A 161 13.35 20.72 -16.72
N VAL A 162 14.10 20.77 -15.63
CA VAL A 162 13.86 21.66 -14.50
C VAL A 162 14.57 22.98 -14.74
N ASP A 163 13.84 24.09 -14.77
CA ASP A 163 14.42 25.43 -14.94
C ASP A 163 15.05 25.93 -13.62
N VAL A 164 16.29 25.49 -13.37
CA VAL A 164 17.10 25.97 -12.25
C VAL A 164 18.42 26.56 -12.75
N LYS A 165 18.80 27.74 -12.23
CA LYS A 165 19.97 28.54 -12.63
C LYS A 165 20.80 28.94 -11.41
N PRO A 166 22.10 29.24 -11.58
CA PRO A 166 22.90 29.81 -10.50
C PRO A 166 22.21 31.01 -9.87
N GLY A 167 22.19 31.06 -8.54
CA GLY A 167 21.46 32.06 -7.75
C GLY A 167 20.08 31.59 -7.28
N ASP A 168 19.47 30.58 -7.89
CA ASP A 168 18.18 30.04 -7.44
C ASP A 168 18.31 29.45 -6.03
N VAL A 169 17.29 29.71 -5.20
CA VAL A 169 17.22 29.28 -3.81
C VAL A 169 16.00 28.39 -3.60
N PHE A 170 16.18 27.27 -2.92
CA PHE A 170 15.12 26.34 -2.59
C PHE A 170 15.38 25.68 -1.23
N ARG A 171 14.34 25.10 -0.64
CA ARG A 171 14.42 24.43 0.66
C ARG A 171 14.45 22.91 0.49
N PHE A 172 15.40 22.24 1.14
CA PHE A 172 15.46 20.78 1.21
C PHE A 172 15.91 20.34 2.60
N SER A 173 14.97 19.88 3.42
CA SER A 173 15.25 19.47 4.79
C SER A 173 15.66 18.01 4.84
N VAL A 174 16.74 17.72 5.57
CA VAL A 174 17.13 16.35 5.93
C VAL A 174 17.56 16.35 7.40
N ASN A 175 17.06 15.38 8.16
CA ASN A 175 17.34 15.21 9.59
C ASN A 175 17.80 13.77 9.82
N VAL A 176 18.91 13.60 10.53
CA VAL A 176 19.45 12.28 10.87
C VAL A 176 19.32 12.03 12.36
N LYS A 177 18.74 10.90 12.72
CA LYS A 177 18.57 10.43 14.10
C LYS A 177 19.16 9.07 14.29
N GLN A 178 19.56 8.81 15.53
CA GLN A 178 19.98 7.50 15.99
C GLN A 178 19.02 7.05 17.09
N GLY A 179 18.67 5.77 17.06
CA GLY A 179 17.83 5.11 18.04
C GLY A 179 18.25 3.66 18.21
N ARG A 180 17.44 2.87 18.93
CA ARG A 180 17.72 1.43 19.08
C ARG A 180 17.06 0.60 17.98
N ASP A 181 15.83 0.96 17.65
CA ASP A 181 14.96 0.18 16.77
C ASP A 181 14.25 1.07 15.76
N TRP A 182 14.05 0.56 14.55
CA TRP A 182 13.41 1.30 13.48
C TRP A 182 11.96 1.68 13.77
N ARG A 183 11.21 0.89 14.56
CA ARG A 183 9.81 1.18 14.94
C ARG A 183 9.76 2.45 15.76
N GLU A 184 10.67 2.58 16.72
CA GLU A 184 10.82 3.79 17.55
C GLU A 184 11.10 5.01 16.66
N MET A 185 12.01 4.88 15.70
CA MET A 185 12.38 5.97 14.80
C MET A 185 11.26 6.37 13.85
N VAL A 186 10.53 5.41 13.28
CA VAL A 186 9.36 5.71 12.43
C VAL A 186 8.24 6.37 13.25
N LEU A 187 7.96 5.87 14.46
CA LEU A 187 6.97 6.47 15.34
C LEU A 187 7.35 7.90 15.75
N SER A 188 8.61 8.14 16.12
CA SER A 188 9.12 9.49 16.40
C SER A 188 8.96 10.40 15.18
N TYR A 189 9.35 9.93 13.99
CA TYR A 189 9.21 10.69 12.75
C TYR A 189 7.75 11.06 12.45
N VAL A 190 6.82 10.10 12.57
CA VAL A 190 5.38 10.32 12.33
C VAL A 190 4.78 11.26 13.38
N LYS A 191 5.21 11.20 14.64
CA LYS A 191 4.71 12.10 15.70
C LYS A 191 5.18 13.54 15.51
N GLU A 192 6.40 13.74 15.02
CA GLU A 192 6.99 15.07 14.83
C GLU A 192 6.52 15.76 13.55
N LYS A 193 6.15 14.97 12.54
CA LYS A 193 5.33 15.44 11.44
C LYS A 193 3.94 15.65 12.01
N THR A 194 3.67 16.82 12.57
CA THR A 194 2.31 17.25 12.91
C THR A 194 1.42 16.86 11.74
N LEU A 195 0.44 15.98 11.98
CA LEU A 195 -0.65 15.80 11.03
C LEU A 195 -1.30 17.18 11.01
N GLU A 196 -0.88 18.03 10.07
CA GLU A 196 -1.63 19.23 9.76
C GLU A 196 -3.06 18.73 9.55
N ASN A 197 -4.00 19.28 10.31
CA ASN A 197 -5.40 19.06 10.01
C ASN A 197 -5.57 19.58 8.59
N VAL A 198 -5.54 18.68 7.62
CA VAL A 198 -5.91 18.99 6.26
C VAL A 198 -7.41 19.21 6.36
N GLU A 199 -7.81 20.46 6.56
CA GLU A 199 -9.15 20.87 6.18
C GLU A 199 -9.24 20.55 4.70
N VAL A 200 -9.99 19.49 4.38
CA VAL A 200 -10.30 19.17 3.00
C VAL A 200 -11.21 20.30 2.54
N ALA A 201 -10.60 21.37 2.03
CA ALA A 201 -11.31 22.42 1.35
C ALA A 201 -12.23 21.74 0.34
N GLN A 202 -13.54 21.92 0.51
CA GLN A 202 -14.57 21.28 -0.30
C GLN A 202 -14.70 19.74 -0.11
N ALA A 203 -14.67 19.24 1.13
CA ALA A 203 -14.94 17.83 1.44
C ALA A 203 -16.19 17.28 0.73
N GLU A 204 -17.26 18.06 0.66
CA GLU A 204 -18.48 17.73 -0.10
C GLU A 204 -18.23 17.60 -1.61
N GLU A 205 -17.45 18.51 -2.21
CA GLU A 205 -17.12 18.44 -3.64
C GLU A 205 -16.25 17.21 -3.94
N VAL A 206 -15.28 16.90 -3.07
CA VAL A 206 -14.44 15.70 -3.19
C VAL A 206 -15.29 14.43 -3.06
N PHE A 207 -16.21 14.42 -2.09
CA PHE A 207 -17.17 13.34 -1.90
C PHE A 207 -18.05 13.13 -3.15
N GLU A 208 -18.63 14.20 -3.69
CA GLU A 208 -19.47 14.15 -4.89
C GLU A 208 -18.68 13.72 -6.14
N LYS A 209 -17.43 14.18 -6.29
CA LYS A 209 -16.53 13.70 -7.35
C LYS A 209 -16.27 12.20 -7.20
N GLY A 210 -16.02 11.72 -5.98
CA GLY A 210 -15.84 10.30 -5.67
C GLY A 210 -17.08 9.46 -6.00
N LYS A 211 -18.26 9.94 -5.60
CA LYS A 211 -19.56 9.29 -5.90
C LYS A 211 -19.81 9.19 -7.41
N LYS A 212 -19.53 10.25 -8.17
CA LYS A 212 -19.64 10.23 -9.65
C LYS A 212 -18.67 9.23 -10.27
N ALA A 213 -17.46 9.11 -9.74
CA ALA A 213 -16.49 8.12 -10.19
C ALA A 213 -16.99 6.68 -9.93
N LEU A 214 -17.58 6.43 -8.76
CA LEU A 214 -18.18 5.13 -8.42
C LEU A 214 -19.32 4.75 -9.37
N TRP A 215 -20.20 5.69 -9.74
CA TRP A 215 -21.24 5.47 -10.75
C TRP A 215 -20.70 5.00 -12.11
N ARG A 216 -19.49 5.43 -12.49
CA ARG A 216 -18.83 5.00 -13.74
C ARG A 216 -18.20 3.61 -13.64
N SER A 217 -18.16 3.01 -12.45
CA SER A 217 -17.65 1.65 -12.23
C SER A 217 -18.75 0.67 -11.80
N TYR A 218 -19.94 1.18 -11.46
CA TYR A 218 -21.06 0.36 -11.00
C TYR A 218 -21.71 -0.39 -12.18
N ASP A 219 -21.77 -1.71 -12.06
CA ASP A 219 -22.44 -2.60 -13.00
C ASP A 219 -23.75 -3.13 -12.38
N ASN A 220 -24.87 -2.75 -12.98
CA ASN A 220 -26.21 -3.13 -12.52
C ASN A 220 -26.46 -4.65 -12.61
N VAL A 221 -25.80 -5.34 -13.54
CA VAL A 221 -26.03 -6.78 -13.75
C VAL A 221 -25.41 -7.59 -12.63
N THR A 222 -24.16 -7.28 -12.27
CA THR A 222 -23.47 -7.96 -11.16
C THR A 222 -23.81 -7.36 -9.80
N GLY A 223 -24.35 -6.13 -9.74
CA GLY A 223 -24.60 -5.42 -8.49
C GLY A 223 -23.30 -5.04 -7.77
N SER A 224 -22.24 -4.75 -8.54
CA SER A 224 -20.87 -4.61 -8.04
C SER A 224 -20.11 -3.50 -8.76
N PHE A 225 -18.92 -3.15 -8.27
CA PHE A 225 -18.09 -2.08 -8.83
C PHE A 225 -16.85 -2.67 -9.49
N LEU A 226 -16.79 -2.56 -10.80
CA LEU A 226 -15.76 -3.16 -11.63
C LEU A 226 -14.42 -2.47 -11.40
N GLN A 227 -13.34 -3.26 -11.33
CA GLN A 227 -11.99 -2.69 -11.27
C GLN A 227 -11.61 -1.99 -12.58
N LEU A 228 -12.07 -2.52 -13.72
CA LEU A 228 -11.73 -2.04 -15.05
C LEU A 228 -12.70 -2.50 -16.16
N PRO A 229 -12.63 -1.81 -17.33
CA PRO A 229 -12.21 -0.42 -17.53
C PRO A 229 -13.25 0.61 -17.08
N TRP A 230 -12.79 1.82 -16.79
CA TRP A 230 -13.61 3.00 -16.53
C TRP A 230 -14.00 3.62 -17.88
N ARG A 231 -15.27 3.96 -18.10
CA ARG A 231 -15.73 4.71 -19.28
C ARG A 231 -16.39 6.02 -18.84
N ASP A 232 -16.42 7.00 -19.74
CA ASP A 232 -16.94 8.35 -19.46
C ASP A 232 -18.48 8.40 -19.25
N THR A 233 -19.18 7.28 -19.48
CA THR A 233 -20.65 7.17 -19.40
C THR A 233 -21.08 6.29 -18.20
N PRO A 234 -22.00 6.75 -17.32
CA PRO A 234 -22.61 5.92 -16.27
C PRO A 234 -23.45 4.76 -16.81
N GLY A 235 -23.48 3.61 -16.11
CA GLY A 235 -24.46 2.53 -16.31
C GLY A 235 -24.29 1.71 -17.60
N PHE A 236 -23.26 0.87 -17.69
CA PHE A 236 -22.98 0.04 -18.87
C PHE A 236 -22.75 -1.44 -18.51
N THR A 237 -23.02 -2.34 -19.46
CA THR A 237 -22.92 -3.80 -19.28
C THR A 237 -21.66 -4.35 -19.96
N PHE A 238 -20.84 -5.13 -19.24
CA PHE A 238 -19.69 -5.82 -19.82
C PHE A 238 -19.98 -7.25 -20.22
N VAL A 239 -19.19 -7.76 -21.18
CA VAL A 239 -19.45 -9.05 -21.81
C VAL A 239 -18.43 -10.14 -21.49
N ASN A 240 -17.17 -9.91 -21.06
CA ASN A 240 -16.23 -11.05 -20.86
C ASN A 240 -14.97 -10.85 -19.99
N SER A 241 -14.75 -9.71 -19.31
CA SER A 241 -13.49 -9.49 -18.56
C SER A 241 -13.63 -8.67 -17.28
N SER A 242 -14.87 -8.58 -16.77
CA SER A 242 -15.20 -7.72 -15.66
C SER A 242 -15.23 -8.51 -14.38
N TYR A 243 -14.30 -8.18 -13.50
CA TYR A 243 -14.24 -8.72 -12.16
C TYR A 243 -14.37 -7.61 -11.14
N SER A 244 -15.03 -7.93 -10.04
CA SER A 244 -14.95 -7.17 -8.81
C SER A 244 -14.17 -7.96 -7.78
N LEU A 245 -13.73 -7.27 -6.72
CA LEU A 245 -13.07 -7.90 -5.59
C LEU A 245 -13.98 -7.87 -4.38
N LEU A 246 -14.42 -9.03 -3.87
CA LEU A 246 -15.34 -9.07 -2.73
C LEU A 246 -14.76 -8.40 -1.48
N THR A 247 -13.44 -8.40 -1.28
CA THR A 247 -12.81 -7.62 -0.21
C THR A 247 -13.08 -6.12 -0.34
N TYR A 248 -13.02 -5.57 -1.56
CA TYR A 248 -13.36 -4.16 -1.79
C TYR A 248 -14.87 -3.91 -1.72
N GLU A 249 -15.68 -4.88 -2.15
CA GLU A 249 -17.13 -4.78 -2.00
C GLU A 249 -17.57 -4.79 -0.54
N ALA A 250 -16.86 -5.46 0.37
CA ALA A 250 -17.16 -5.44 1.80
C ALA A 250 -16.86 -4.06 2.40
N VAL A 251 -15.73 -3.47 2.01
CA VAL A 251 -15.35 -2.10 2.37
C VAL A 251 -16.43 -1.12 1.90
N ARG A 252 -16.87 -1.24 0.65
CA ARG A 252 -17.93 -0.39 0.08
C ARG A 252 -19.27 -0.62 0.76
N LEU A 253 -19.67 -1.85 1.04
CA LEU A 253 -20.90 -2.15 1.78
C LEU A 253 -20.91 -1.44 3.13
N HIS A 254 -19.83 -1.59 3.91
CA HIS A 254 -19.67 -0.87 5.17
C HIS A 254 -19.80 0.66 4.99
N TYR A 255 -19.01 1.26 4.11
CA TYR A 255 -18.99 2.72 3.98
C TYR A 255 -20.26 3.29 3.36
N PHE A 256 -20.86 2.62 2.39
CA PHE A 256 -22.11 3.09 1.77
C PHE A 256 -23.27 3.00 2.75
N THR A 257 -23.36 1.92 3.54
CA THR A 257 -24.34 1.84 4.63
C THR A 257 -24.14 3.00 5.61
N ARG A 258 -22.90 3.23 6.06
CA ARG A 258 -22.59 4.35 6.95
C ARG A 258 -22.96 5.70 6.34
N TRP A 259 -22.56 5.97 5.10
CA TRP A 259 -22.84 7.25 4.43
C TRP A 259 -24.33 7.46 4.23
N PHE A 260 -25.10 6.42 3.87
CA PHE A 260 -26.56 6.53 3.84
C PHE A 260 -27.13 6.92 5.22
N ARG A 261 -26.64 6.31 6.31
CA ARG A 261 -27.10 6.64 7.66
C ARG A 261 -26.73 8.07 8.06
N GLU A 262 -25.62 8.61 7.58
CA GLU A 262 -25.14 9.96 7.87
C GLU A 262 -25.78 11.04 6.99
N SER A 263 -26.05 10.75 5.70
CA SER A 263 -26.49 11.76 4.72
C SER A 263 -27.94 11.60 4.23
N GLY A 264 -28.56 10.43 4.39
CA GLY A 264 -29.86 10.10 3.81
C GLY A 264 -29.86 9.89 2.29
N ASP A 265 -28.68 9.79 1.67
CA ASP A 265 -28.55 9.66 0.21
C ASP A 265 -28.89 8.25 -0.28
N GLU A 266 -30.07 8.16 -0.90
CA GLU A 266 -30.70 6.92 -1.39
C GLU A 266 -29.84 6.12 -2.38
N VAL A 267 -28.88 6.76 -3.07
CA VAL A 267 -27.95 6.04 -3.96
C VAL A 267 -27.09 5.08 -3.15
N PHE A 268 -26.61 5.49 -1.98
CA PHE A 268 -25.79 4.62 -1.14
C PHE A 268 -26.61 3.49 -0.52
N ARG A 269 -27.89 3.73 -0.18
CA ARG A 269 -28.80 2.66 0.24
C ARG A 269 -28.95 1.61 -0.86
N LEU A 270 -29.26 2.05 -2.08
CA LEU A 270 -29.43 1.14 -3.23
C LEU A 270 -28.15 0.32 -3.49
N TRP A 271 -26.99 0.97 -3.47
CA TRP A 271 -25.72 0.27 -3.65
C TRP A 271 -25.42 -0.71 -2.50
N ALA A 272 -25.66 -0.32 -1.25
CA ALA A 272 -25.48 -1.21 -0.10
C ALA A 272 -26.37 -2.46 -0.21
N GLU A 273 -27.64 -2.32 -0.58
CA GLU A 273 -28.55 -3.45 -0.80
C GLU A 273 -28.04 -4.41 -1.89
N LYS A 274 -27.49 -3.87 -2.98
CA LYS A 274 -26.93 -4.69 -4.05
C LYS A 274 -25.65 -5.41 -3.63
N LEU A 275 -24.77 -4.72 -2.91
CA LEU A 275 -23.53 -5.32 -2.39
C LEU A 275 -23.79 -6.39 -1.33
N ARG A 276 -24.79 -6.19 -0.45
CA ARG A 276 -25.24 -7.18 0.54
C ARG A 276 -25.53 -8.53 -0.12
N ASN A 277 -26.21 -8.52 -1.26
CA ASN A 277 -26.56 -9.74 -1.99
C ASN A 277 -25.35 -10.53 -2.50
N LEU A 278 -24.18 -9.91 -2.64
CA LEU A 278 -22.95 -10.61 -2.99
C LEU A 278 -22.47 -11.52 -1.86
N PHE A 279 -22.59 -11.08 -0.61
CA PHE A 279 -22.03 -11.80 0.54
C PHE A 279 -22.86 -12.99 0.99
N VAL A 280 -24.14 -13.00 0.64
CA VAL A 280 -25.05 -14.12 0.92
C VAL A 280 -25.19 -15.09 -0.26
N ASN A 281 -24.66 -14.73 -1.43
CA ASN A 281 -24.76 -15.57 -2.61
C ASN A 281 -23.88 -16.84 -2.43
N PRO A 282 -24.47 -18.05 -2.46
CA PRO A 282 -23.74 -19.29 -2.23
C PRO A 282 -22.72 -19.63 -3.32
N ARG A 283 -22.72 -18.91 -4.45
CA ARG A 283 -21.71 -19.05 -5.51
C ARG A 283 -20.49 -18.16 -5.29
N LEU A 284 -20.54 -17.29 -4.28
CA LEU A 284 -19.53 -16.29 -3.97
C LEU A 284 -18.76 -16.59 -2.68
N TYR A 285 -19.05 -17.72 -2.05
CA TYR A 285 -18.25 -18.25 -0.95
C TYR A 285 -18.09 -19.77 -1.05
N LYS A 286 -17.11 -20.30 -0.33
CA LYS A 286 -16.77 -21.73 -0.26
C LYS A 286 -16.75 -22.18 1.19
N LYS A 287 -17.31 -23.37 1.46
CA LYS A 287 -17.31 -24.03 2.77
C LYS A 287 -16.42 -25.28 2.83
N ASP A 288 -16.26 -25.95 1.70
CA ASP A 288 -15.35 -27.10 1.56
C ASP A 288 -13.93 -26.56 1.31
N LEU A 289 -13.22 -26.23 2.39
CA LEU A 289 -11.93 -25.56 2.34
C LEU A 289 -10.79 -26.56 2.36
N ARG A 290 -9.72 -26.27 1.61
CA ARG A 290 -8.49 -27.09 1.65
C ARG A 290 -7.69 -26.85 2.93
N TYR A 291 -7.74 -25.62 3.44
CA TYR A 291 -7.10 -25.20 4.69
C TYR A 291 -8.11 -24.44 5.55
N GLY A 292 -8.05 -24.65 6.86
CA GLY A 292 -8.94 -24.01 7.84
C GLY A 292 -10.37 -24.56 7.84
N GLU A 293 -11.17 -24.07 8.78
CA GLU A 293 -12.56 -24.49 9.01
C GLU A 293 -13.51 -23.29 8.85
N GLY A 294 -14.72 -23.49 8.31
CA GLY A 294 -15.73 -22.42 8.21
C GLY A 294 -16.02 -21.98 6.79
N VAL A 295 -15.92 -20.68 6.49
CA VAL A 295 -16.23 -20.15 5.16
C VAL A 295 -15.21 -19.12 4.70
N VAL A 296 -14.89 -19.13 3.41
CA VAL A 296 -14.17 -18.03 2.75
C VAL A 296 -14.97 -17.48 1.58
N TRP A 297 -15.01 -16.16 1.42
CA TRP A 297 -15.53 -15.55 0.20
C TRP A 297 -14.47 -15.63 -0.89
N TYR A 298 -14.89 -15.91 -2.13
CA TYR A 298 -13.98 -15.81 -3.26
C TYR A 298 -13.51 -14.37 -3.43
N ASN A 299 -12.24 -14.15 -3.73
CA ASN A 299 -11.73 -12.79 -3.81
C ASN A 299 -12.02 -12.11 -5.15
N MET A 300 -12.40 -12.85 -6.20
CA MET A 300 -12.79 -12.31 -7.50
C MET A 300 -14.13 -12.90 -7.95
N THR A 301 -14.88 -12.11 -8.71
CA THR A 301 -16.11 -12.55 -9.37
C THR A 301 -15.98 -12.53 -10.88
N ASN A 302 -16.72 -13.39 -11.58
CA ASN A 302 -16.90 -13.34 -13.03
C ASN A 302 -18.36 -13.61 -13.38
N LEU A 303 -18.88 -12.95 -14.41
CA LEU A 303 -20.22 -13.21 -14.93
C LEU A 303 -20.16 -14.34 -15.97
N ALA A 304 -20.54 -15.54 -15.58
CA ALA A 304 -20.64 -16.70 -16.46
C ALA A 304 -22.06 -16.84 -17.05
N ARG A 305 -22.25 -17.77 -18.00
CA ARG A 305 -23.58 -18.11 -18.57
C ARG A 305 -24.63 -18.42 -17.50
N ASN A 306 -24.20 -19.02 -16.40
CA ASN A 306 -25.09 -19.42 -15.31
C ASN A 306 -25.31 -18.31 -14.27
N GLY A 307 -24.71 -17.13 -14.45
CA GLY A 307 -24.75 -16.00 -13.52
C GLY A 307 -23.38 -15.72 -12.87
N LEU A 308 -23.39 -14.87 -11.84
CA LEU A 308 -22.18 -14.47 -11.13
C LEU A 308 -21.56 -15.65 -10.38
N GLN A 309 -20.26 -15.85 -10.55
CA GLN A 309 -19.47 -16.93 -9.94
C GLN A 309 -18.20 -16.36 -9.32
N GLY A 310 -17.80 -16.90 -8.18
CA GLY A 310 -16.53 -16.56 -7.53
C GLY A 310 -15.41 -17.50 -7.95
N PHE A 311 -14.16 -17.00 -7.88
CA PHE A 311 -12.96 -17.81 -8.04
C PHE A 311 -11.81 -17.23 -7.21
N PHE A 312 -10.81 -18.07 -6.87
CA PHE A 312 -9.60 -17.59 -6.23
C PHE A 312 -8.58 -17.12 -7.24
N TYR A 313 -8.21 -15.84 -7.16
CA TYR A 313 -7.14 -15.33 -8.00
C TYR A 313 -5.82 -15.99 -7.66
N MET A 314 -5.23 -16.70 -8.62
CA MET A 314 -4.01 -17.48 -8.41
C MET A 314 -4.10 -18.35 -7.15
N ASP A 315 -5.24 -19.00 -6.94
CA ASP A 315 -5.45 -20.01 -5.89
C ASP A 315 -5.48 -19.50 -4.43
N CYS A 316 -4.95 -18.30 -4.15
CA CYS A 316 -4.83 -17.74 -2.80
C CYS A 316 -5.43 -16.33 -2.63
N GLY A 317 -5.92 -15.74 -3.71
CA GLY A 317 -6.56 -14.43 -3.76
C GLY A 317 -5.62 -13.22 -3.86
N TYR A 318 -6.17 -12.08 -4.31
CA TYR A 318 -5.46 -10.83 -4.62
C TYR A 318 -4.77 -10.21 -3.40
N SER A 319 -5.43 -10.25 -2.23
CA SER A 319 -4.87 -9.79 -0.95
C SER A 319 -4.29 -10.93 -0.08
N GLY A 320 -4.26 -12.17 -0.59
CA GLY A 320 -3.86 -13.37 0.13
C GLY A 320 -4.86 -13.80 1.22
N TYR A 321 -5.05 -15.11 1.40
CA TYR A 321 -5.73 -15.66 2.58
C TYR A 321 -4.73 -16.01 3.67
N PRO A 322 -4.97 -15.68 4.95
CA PRO A 322 -6.27 -15.27 5.51
C PRO A 322 -6.48 -13.75 5.60
N GLY A 323 -5.45 -12.93 5.33
CA GLY A 323 -5.52 -11.47 5.50
C GLY A 323 -6.67 -10.81 4.73
N GLY A 324 -6.85 -11.14 3.45
CA GLY A 324 -7.96 -10.62 2.64
C GLY A 324 -9.34 -11.05 3.12
N GLN A 325 -9.47 -12.26 3.67
CA GLN A 325 -10.70 -12.73 4.30
C GLN A 325 -10.97 -12.01 5.61
N ALA A 326 -9.92 -11.72 6.39
CA ALA A 326 -10.05 -10.93 7.60
C ALA A 326 -10.51 -9.50 7.31
N SER A 327 -10.00 -8.85 6.25
CA SER A 327 -10.52 -7.56 5.80
C SER A 327 -12.01 -7.64 5.45
N THR A 328 -12.44 -8.67 4.71
CA THR A 328 -13.85 -8.91 4.40
C THR A 328 -14.70 -9.08 5.67
N ALA A 329 -14.32 -9.99 6.56
CA ALA A 329 -15.03 -10.26 7.81
C ALA A 329 -15.12 -9.02 8.70
N PHE A 330 -14.02 -8.28 8.86
CA PHE A 330 -13.99 -7.02 9.61
C PHE A 330 -15.01 -6.02 9.07
N HIS A 331 -15.04 -5.79 7.76
CA HIS A 331 -15.95 -4.81 7.18
C HIS A 331 -17.42 -5.24 7.24
N LEU A 332 -17.70 -6.54 7.09
CA LEU A 332 -19.05 -7.06 7.33
C LEU A 332 -19.48 -6.90 8.80
N LEU A 333 -18.56 -7.07 9.77
CA LEU A 333 -18.85 -6.75 11.18
C LEU A 333 -19.15 -5.26 11.40
N GLN A 334 -18.48 -4.37 10.68
CA GLN A 334 -18.80 -2.93 10.76
C GLN A 334 -20.15 -2.62 10.12
N TYR A 335 -20.49 -3.26 9.00
CA TYR A 335 -21.83 -3.18 8.40
C TYR A 335 -22.92 -3.61 9.39
N LEU A 336 -22.72 -4.71 10.13
CA LEU A 336 -23.64 -5.22 11.16
C LEU A 336 -23.79 -4.31 12.39
N LYS A 337 -23.04 -3.20 12.49
CA LYS A 337 -23.30 -2.15 13.49
C LYS A 337 -24.48 -1.25 13.09
N TYR A 338 -24.83 -1.23 11.81
CA TYR A 338 -25.88 -0.38 11.24
C TYR A 338 -27.12 -1.15 10.81
N GLU A 339 -26.97 -2.44 10.48
CA GLU A 339 -28.05 -3.30 10.00
C GLU A 339 -28.14 -4.59 10.81
N ASP A 340 -29.38 -5.04 11.04
CA ASP A 340 -29.66 -6.35 11.67
C ASP A 340 -29.85 -7.42 10.58
N ASP A 341 -28.74 -8.00 10.12
CA ASP A 341 -28.70 -8.99 9.04
C ASP A 341 -28.20 -10.34 9.55
N GLU A 342 -29.13 -11.21 9.95
CA GLU A 342 -28.81 -12.52 10.53
C GLU A 342 -28.06 -13.46 9.58
N GLU A 343 -28.30 -13.36 8.27
CA GLU A 343 -27.62 -14.20 7.29
C GLU A 343 -26.15 -13.82 7.14
N ILE A 344 -25.85 -12.52 7.04
CA ILE A 344 -24.47 -12.02 7.06
C ILE A 344 -23.83 -12.30 8.42
N ASN A 345 -24.54 -12.08 9.52
CA ASN A 345 -24.06 -12.36 10.88
C ASN A 345 -23.58 -13.81 11.03
N GLY A 346 -24.37 -14.78 10.54
CA GLY A 346 -24.00 -16.20 10.54
C GLY A 346 -22.79 -16.52 9.66
N LEU A 347 -22.73 -15.98 8.44
CA LEU A 347 -21.60 -16.22 7.52
C LEU A 347 -20.30 -15.58 8.02
N VAL A 348 -20.37 -14.39 8.60
CA VAL A 348 -19.23 -13.70 9.21
C VAL A 348 -18.68 -14.50 10.37
N LYS A 349 -19.55 -15.08 11.21
CA LYS A 349 -19.10 -15.96 12.29
C LYS A 349 -18.31 -17.16 11.75
N LEU A 350 -18.82 -17.83 10.72
CA LEU A 350 -18.10 -18.92 10.03
C LEU A 350 -16.77 -18.45 9.42
N SER A 351 -16.69 -17.20 8.97
CA SER A 351 -15.44 -16.65 8.47
C SER A 351 -14.43 -16.36 9.58
N LEU A 352 -14.89 -16.01 10.78
CA LEU A 352 -14.01 -15.85 11.93
C LEU A 352 -13.46 -17.20 12.40
N GLU A 353 -14.22 -18.29 12.27
CA GLU A 353 -13.70 -19.66 12.47
C GLU A 353 -12.55 -19.98 11.52
N TYR A 354 -12.66 -19.55 10.26
CA TYR A 354 -11.60 -19.74 9.28
C TYR A 354 -10.33 -18.99 9.66
N ILE A 355 -10.49 -17.74 10.10
CA ILE A 355 -9.35 -16.95 10.59
C ILE A 355 -8.75 -17.62 11.82
N LEU A 356 -9.56 -18.05 12.78
CA LEU A 356 -9.08 -18.70 14.00
C LEU A 356 -8.30 -19.99 13.73
N SER A 357 -8.85 -20.88 12.90
CA SER A 357 -8.28 -22.20 12.57
C SER A 357 -7.00 -22.15 11.74
N THR A 358 -6.65 -20.98 11.19
CA THR A 358 -5.44 -20.79 10.37
C THR A 358 -4.32 -20.04 11.09
N GLN A 359 -4.49 -19.73 12.38
CA GLN A 359 -3.46 -19.08 13.19
C GLN A 359 -2.30 -20.05 13.48
N LYS A 360 -1.06 -19.59 13.31
CA LYS A 360 0.14 -20.35 13.66
C LYS A 360 0.39 -20.41 15.17
N GLU A 361 1.26 -21.33 15.58
CA GLU A 361 1.64 -21.50 16.99
C GLU A 361 2.29 -20.26 17.58
N ASN A 362 2.99 -19.45 16.80
CA ASN A 362 3.58 -18.18 17.25
C ASN A 362 2.62 -16.99 17.25
N GLY A 363 1.35 -17.20 16.90
CA GLY A 363 0.33 -16.13 16.87
C GLY A 363 0.16 -15.42 15.53
N SER A 364 1.11 -15.60 14.60
CA SER A 364 1.03 -15.04 13.25
C SER A 364 0.03 -15.78 12.38
N TRP A 365 -0.28 -15.19 11.22
CA TRP A 365 -0.96 -15.86 10.13
C TRP A 365 -0.06 -16.05 8.91
N PRO A 366 -0.31 -17.13 8.13
CA PRO A 366 0.44 -17.39 6.91
C PRO A 366 0.29 -16.25 5.89
N MET A 367 1.31 -16.10 5.05
CA MET A 367 1.28 -15.07 4.00
C MET A 367 0.16 -15.32 2.98
N ALA A 368 -0.03 -16.57 2.58
CA ALA A 368 -1.14 -16.98 1.74
C ALA A 368 -1.49 -18.47 1.96
N LEU A 369 -2.75 -18.86 1.76
CA LEU A 369 -3.21 -20.25 1.74
C LEU A 369 -3.87 -20.55 0.39
N HIS A 370 -3.43 -21.61 -0.27
CA HIS A 370 -4.00 -22.08 -1.53
C HIS A 370 -5.30 -22.83 -1.28
N GLN A 371 -6.45 -22.24 -1.64
CA GLN A 371 -7.77 -22.85 -1.46
C GLN A 371 -8.21 -23.66 -2.68
N GLU A 372 -7.66 -23.37 -3.86
CA GLU A 372 -7.85 -24.13 -5.09
C GLU A 372 -6.49 -24.39 -5.75
N GLY A 373 -6.34 -25.44 -6.57
CA GLY A 373 -5.22 -25.61 -7.50
C GLY A 373 -3.78 -25.46 -6.98
N PHE A 374 -2.84 -25.54 -7.94
CA PHE A 374 -1.45 -25.12 -7.78
C PHE A 374 -1.03 -24.41 -9.07
N PHE A 375 -1.00 -23.09 -9.05
CA PHE A 375 -0.40 -22.30 -10.13
C PHE A 375 1.14 -22.29 -10.02
N ARG A 376 1.81 -22.79 -11.07
CA ARG A 376 3.29 -22.93 -11.17
C ARG A 376 4.14 -21.66 -10.97
N PHE A 377 3.54 -20.47 -10.84
CA PHE A 377 4.25 -19.18 -10.87
C PHE A 377 4.42 -18.51 -9.51
N ARG A 378 4.00 -19.13 -8.40
CA ARG A 378 4.29 -18.65 -7.04
C ARG A 378 5.21 -19.61 -6.28
N PRO A 379 5.96 -19.12 -5.27
CA PRO A 379 6.63 -19.98 -4.31
C PRO A 379 5.63 -21.01 -3.77
N GLU A 380 6.01 -22.29 -3.81
CA GLU A 380 5.09 -23.41 -3.55
C GLU A 380 4.63 -23.53 -2.08
N LYS A 381 5.21 -22.73 -1.17
CA LYS A 381 5.09 -22.85 0.29
C LYS A 381 4.70 -21.52 0.96
N LEU A 382 3.74 -20.78 0.40
CA LEU A 382 3.33 -19.47 0.93
C LEU A 382 2.79 -19.54 2.37
N GLU A 383 2.26 -20.70 2.74
CA GLU A 383 1.78 -21.04 4.07
C GLU A 383 2.90 -21.09 5.13
N GLU A 384 4.14 -21.37 4.72
CA GLU A 384 5.30 -21.40 5.62
C GLU A 384 5.73 -19.96 5.98
N TYR A 385 5.54 -18.99 5.09
CA TYR A 385 5.85 -17.59 5.34
C TYR A 385 4.81 -16.91 6.21
N GLU A 386 5.22 -15.85 6.89
CA GLU A 386 4.39 -15.06 7.81
C GLU A 386 4.12 -13.69 7.20
N SER A 387 2.96 -13.10 7.52
CA SER A 387 2.60 -11.76 7.05
C SER A 387 2.22 -10.87 8.22
N PHE A 388 3.01 -9.82 8.48
CA PHE A 388 2.69 -8.80 9.48
C PHE A 388 1.38 -8.08 9.14
N SER A 389 1.21 -7.65 7.88
CA SER A 389 -0.02 -6.98 7.43
C SER A 389 -1.23 -7.92 7.50
N GLY A 390 -1.09 -9.16 7.04
CA GLY A 390 -2.15 -10.17 7.13
C GLY A 390 -2.54 -10.46 8.58
N THR A 391 -1.54 -10.61 9.46
CA THR A 391 -1.75 -10.79 10.90
C THR A 391 -2.49 -9.61 11.51
N SER A 392 -2.14 -8.37 11.16
CA SER A 392 -2.84 -7.18 11.66
C SER A 392 -4.31 -7.11 11.24
N GLU A 393 -4.63 -7.53 10.01
CA GLU A 393 -6.02 -7.62 9.53
C GLU A 393 -6.80 -8.72 10.29
N CYS A 394 -6.19 -9.90 10.51
CA CYS A 394 -6.76 -10.99 11.29
C CYS A 394 -7.05 -10.57 12.73
N VAL A 395 -6.11 -9.92 13.40
CA VAL A 395 -6.29 -9.36 14.75
C VAL A 395 -7.48 -8.39 14.76
N ARG A 396 -7.54 -7.45 13.81
CA ARG A 396 -8.64 -6.47 13.73
C ARG A 396 -10.00 -7.13 13.58
N ALA A 397 -10.10 -8.14 12.71
CA ALA A 397 -11.33 -8.91 12.51
C ALA A 397 -11.75 -9.68 13.77
N LEU A 398 -10.80 -10.36 14.44
CA LEU A 398 -11.07 -11.13 15.66
C LEU A 398 -11.48 -10.24 16.84
N ILE A 399 -10.90 -9.04 16.99
CA ILE A 399 -11.33 -8.07 18.01
C ILE A 399 -12.78 -7.66 17.76
N SER A 400 -13.13 -7.26 16.52
CA SER A 400 -14.52 -6.94 16.17
C SER A 400 -15.45 -8.15 16.33
N GLY A 401 -14.97 -9.36 16.06
CA GLY A 401 -15.71 -10.60 16.27
C GLY A 401 -16.00 -10.85 17.74
N TYR A 402 -15.02 -10.63 18.63
CA TYR A 402 -15.23 -10.69 20.07
C TYR A 402 -16.23 -9.65 20.54
N GLU A 403 -16.16 -8.41 20.04
CA GLU A 403 -17.12 -7.36 20.38
C GLU A 403 -18.56 -7.76 20.05
N ARG A 404 -18.79 -8.39 18.89
CA ARG A 404 -20.12 -8.79 18.41
C ARG A 404 -20.63 -10.07 19.06
N PHE A 405 -19.80 -11.13 19.13
CA PHE A 405 -20.22 -12.47 19.53
C PHE A 405 -19.88 -12.85 20.97
N LYS A 406 -19.04 -12.06 21.66
CA LYS A 406 -18.58 -12.28 23.04
C LYS A 406 -17.87 -13.63 23.27
N GLU A 407 -17.27 -14.20 22.23
CA GLU A 407 -16.56 -15.47 22.33
C GLU A 407 -15.08 -15.28 22.68
N GLU A 408 -14.68 -15.75 23.87
CA GLU A 408 -13.33 -15.56 24.41
C GLU A 408 -12.21 -16.14 23.52
N ARG A 409 -12.49 -17.15 22.69
CA ARG A 409 -11.50 -17.69 21.74
C ARG A 409 -11.04 -16.66 20.71
N PHE A 410 -11.91 -15.76 20.25
CA PHE A 410 -11.52 -14.68 19.34
C PHE A 410 -10.57 -13.69 20.02
N LYS A 411 -10.88 -13.30 21.26
CA LYS A 411 -10.02 -12.43 22.06
C LYS A 411 -8.65 -13.06 22.32
N LYS A 412 -8.60 -14.33 22.73
CA LYS A 412 -7.33 -15.04 22.98
C LYS A 412 -6.44 -15.09 21.73
N ALA A 413 -7.02 -15.44 20.58
CA ALA A 413 -6.28 -15.46 19.32
C ALA A 413 -5.82 -14.07 18.89
N ALA A 414 -6.65 -13.03 19.06
CA ALA A 414 -6.26 -11.65 18.78
C ALA A 414 -5.09 -11.18 19.64
N LEU A 415 -5.10 -11.47 20.96
CA LEU A 415 -4.01 -11.13 21.87
C LEU A 415 -2.71 -11.81 21.46
N LYS A 416 -2.76 -13.10 21.12
CA LYS A 416 -1.61 -13.85 20.62
C LYS A 416 -1.04 -13.25 19.32
N GLY A 417 -1.92 -12.76 18.43
CA GLY A 417 -1.51 -12.05 17.23
C GLY A 417 -0.88 -10.69 17.51
N LEU A 418 -1.36 -9.96 18.53
CA LEU A 418 -0.76 -8.71 18.98
C LEU A 418 0.64 -8.93 19.56
N GLU A 419 0.82 -9.95 20.40
CA GLU A 419 2.13 -10.35 20.94
C GLU A 419 3.13 -10.63 19.81
N TYR A 420 2.72 -11.33 18.75
CA TYR A 420 3.56 -11.53 17.57
C TYR A 420 3.95 -10.21 16.87
N LEU A 421 3.03 -9.25 16.77
CA LEU A 421 3.28 -7.96 16.10
C LEU A 421 4.20 -7.04 16.94
N GLU A 422 4.34 -7.29 18.24
CA GLU A 422 5.24 -6.56 19.12
C GLU A 422 6.71 -7.02 19.01
N ILE A 423 6.96 -8.23 18.49
CA ILE A 423 8.31 -8.80 18.25
C ILE A 423 8.94 -8.15 17.02
#